data_AF-A0A292R3N1-F1
#
_entry.id   AF-A0A292R3N1-F1
#
_cell.length_a   1.000
_cell.length_b   1.000
_cell.length_c   1.000
_cell.angle_alpha   90.00
_cell.angle_beta   90.00
_cell.angle_gamma   90.00
#
_symmetry.space_group_name_H-M   'P 1'
#
loop_
_entity.id
_entity.type
_entity.pdbx_description
1 polymer ?
#
loop_
_entity_poly.entity_id
_entity_poly.type
_entity_poly.pdbx_seq_one_letter_code
_entity_poly.pdbx_strand_id
1 'polypeptide(L)'
;MASVDFQNINIYNVSGVQQKKAPDKTVSIPAETAPKPAFKADAYTSAVTVRTSLTTRDEKKKYEELSNELDLKYRKKLEFALKSGLLLKNNSNDRSSVLDNLHKIITEERDPGLDKINILQECLDILANPYVITQTCEDIPAQYKRQVIGLMTNLSENPKEIAEAKWELENMHTGTCPAASIEFDLATKHTAEFFRMVEGLTSPNNEVVKTIKMDSLSDKSSEAIWLLTKFKTPHQMNDFNTAAVLLKPDEHAIIRARIQNHYKDPGERSIIDVLMQSTLMQLGSQQTYNSLNDKRAPNAWTQEDGGLIDFEKTYVESVVEDKNTTSVTYQIVDENGRLKGYEKDFGTIKKELLDTLKMGHNIIIGYTWPDPENDNKLAGHEITIVGYKTNSNGEGVFICQDSDDDIAAPIEMSEKFLLPKIHHAGLPDEIASRDFKYEDSWKVGLDEFQNMKKSA
;
A
#
# COMPACT_ATOMS: atom_id res chain seq x y z
N MET A 1 14.27 3.19 42.44
CA MET A 1 15.67 2.88 42.83
C MET A 1 16.36 2.28 41.64
N ALA A 2 17.58 2.75 41.36
CA ALA A 2 18.55 2.34 40.33
C ALA A 2 18.12 2.45 38.86
N SER A 3 18.50 3.56 38.22
CA SER A 3 18.65 3.67 36.76
C SER A 3 19.80 2.78 36.29
N VAL A 4 19.60 1.99 35.24
CA VAL A 4 20.68 1.29 34.55
C VAL A 4 20.80 1.87 33.15
N ASP A 5 21.99 2.38 32.87
CA ASP A 5 22.44 3.00 31.63
C ASP A 5 22.85 1.91 30.62
N PHE A 6 22.34 1.99 29.39
CA PHE A 6 22.44 0.94 28.36
C PHE A 6 23.54 1.20 27.33
N GLN A 7 24.43 2.18 27.52
CA GLN A 7 25.33 2.61 26.45
C GLN A 7 26.55 1.74 26.15
N ASN A 8 26.82 0.62 26.82
CA ASN A 8 28.06 -0.13 26.56
C ASN A 8 27.96 -1.65 26.77
N ILE A 9 27.41 -2.39 25.81
CA ILE A 9 27.68 -3.82 25.70
C ILE A 9 28.05 -4.20 24.27
N ASN A 10 29.35 -4.31 24.03
CA ASN A 10 29.96 -4.81 22.80
C ASN A 10 30.28 -6.30 22.99
N ILE A 11 29.57 -7.21 22.31
CA ILE A 11 29.85 -8.66 22.37
C ILE A 11 30.01 -9.23 20.95
N TYR A 12 31.11 -8.88 20.29
CA TYR A 12 31.65 -9.73 19.22
C TYR A 12 32.65 -10.71 19.82
N ASN A 13 32.30 -12.00 19.83
CA ASN A 13 33.26 -13.10 19.76
C ASN A 13 32.55 -14.35 19.23
N VAL A 14 32.52 -14.50 17.90
CA VAL A 14 32.11 -15.73 17.22
C VAL A 14 33.29 -16.69 17.19
N SER A 15 33.15 -17.81 17.91
CA SER A 15 34.02 -18.98 17.75
C SER A 15 33.50 -19.80 16.57
N GLY A 16 34.36 -20.05 15.58
CA GLY A 16 34.00 -20.72 14.33
C GLY A 16 33.44 -22.13 14.51
N VAL A 17 32.35 -22.43 13.79
CA VAL A 17 31.78 -23.77 13.68
C VAL A 17 32.00 -24.29 12.26
N GLN A 18 32.64 -25.47 12.18
CA GLN A 18 32.96 -26.18 10.96
C GLN A 18 31.70 -26.62 10.20
N GLN A 19 31.64 -26.28 8.91
CA GLN A 19 30.64 -26.79 7.97
C GLN A 19 30.82 -28.30 7.73
N LYS A 20 29.75 -29.08 7.92
CA LYS A 20 29.65 -30.44 7.36
C LYS A 20 29.02 -30.37 5.97
N LYS A 21 29.77 -30.84 4.96
CA LYS A 21 29.33 -30.98 3.56
C LYS A 21 28.17 -31.97 3.42
N ALA A 22 27.15 -31.58 2.67
CA ALA A 22 26.14 -32.48 2.10
C ALA A 22 26.58 -32.94 0.68
N PRO A 23 26.19 -34.15 0.23
CA PRO A 23 26.78 -34.80 -0.94
C PRO A 23 26.22 -34.32 -2.28
N ASP A 24 27.12 -34.23 -3.26
CA ASP A 24 26.87 -33.92 -4.68
C ASP A 24 25.99 -34.97 -5.37
N LYS A 25 24.82 -34.54 -5.86
CA LYS A 25 24.22 -35.08 -7.09
C LYS A 25 23.57 -33.95 -7.88
N THR A 26 24.36 -33.39 -8.79
CA THR A 26 23.95 -32.43 -9.82
C THR A 26 23.14 -33.14 -10.90
N VAL A 27 21.86 -32.77 -11.04
CA VAL A 27 21.11 -32.93 -12.29
C VAL A 27 21.06 -31.55 -12.93
N SER A 28 21.74 -31.40 -14.06
CA SER A 28 21.84 -30.15 -14.81
C SER A 28 20.53 -29.86 -15.53
N ILE A 29 19.76 -28.90 -15.02
CA ILE A 29 18.69 -28.22 -15.76
C ILE A 29 19.34 -27.02 -16.48
N PRO A 30 19.12 -26.83 -17.79
CA PRO A 30 19.68 -25.68 -18.51
C PRO A 30 19.18 -24.38 -17.88
N ALA A 31 20.10 -23.44 -17.63
CA ALA A 31 19.76 -22.09 -17.19
C ALA A 31 18.99 -21.38 -18.31
N GLU A 32 17.68 -21.42 -18.25
CA GLU A 32 16.82 -20.55 -19.04
C GLU A 32 16.96 -19.14 -18.46
N THR A 33 17.70 -18.30 -19.16
CA THR A 33 17.83 -16.89 -18.83
C THR A 33 16.44 -16.28 -18.75
N ALA A 34 16.04 -15.81 -17.57
CA ALA A 34 14.80 -15.07 -17.37
C ALA A 34 14.66 -14.03 -18.49
N PRO A 35 13.57 -14.04 -19.27
CA PRO A 35 13.37 -13.05 -20.31
C PRO A 35 13.34 -11.68 -19.65
N LYS A 36 14.17 -10.76 -20.14
CA LYS A 36 14.07 -9.34 -19.77
C LYS A 36 12.61 -8.92 -19.97
N PRO A 37 11.94 -8.31 -18.99
CA PRO A 37 10.59 -7.80 -19.20
C PRO A 37 10.65 -6.77 -20.33
N ALA A 38 10.04 -7.11 -21.46
CA ALA A 38 9.90 -6.23 -22.60
C ALA A 38 8.69 -5.32 -22.38
N PHE A 39 8.70 -4.54 -21.31
CA PHE A 39 7.77 -3.43 -21.16
C PHE A 39 8.36 -2.23 -21.90
N LYS A 40 7.94 -2.04 -23.16
CA LYS A 40 7.96 -0.70 -23.75
C LYS A 40 6.72 0.00 -23.21
N ALA A 41 6.91 0.87 -22.23
CA ALA A 41 5.91 1.85 -21.86
C ALA A 41 5.62 2.68 -23.12
N ASP A 42 4.46 2.46 -23.75
CA ASP A 42 3.97 3.40 -24.74
C ASP A 42 3.65 4.69 -23.96
N ALA A 43 4.56 5.65 -24.11
CA ALA A 43 4.45 6.96 -23.51
C ALA A 43 3.16 7.62 -24.01
N TYR A 44 2.17 7.74 -23.13
CA TYR A 44 1.12 8.74 -23.28
C TYR A 44 1.78 10.12 -23.13
N THR A 45 2.29 10.64 -24.24
CA THR A 45 2.82 12.00 -24.31
C THR A 45 1.66 12.97 -24.50
N SER A 46 1.10 13.48 -23.40
CA SER A 46 0.95 14.93 -23.38
C SER A 46 2.39 15.48 -23.39
N ALA A 47 2.72 16.37 -24.32
CA ALA A 47 4.08 16.86 -24.53
C ALA A 47 4.53 17.81 -23.39
N VAL A 48 4.52 17.30 -22.15
CA VAL A 48 5.33 17.84 -21.06
C VAL A 48 6.72 17.27 -21.30
N THR A 49 7.66 18.13 -21.70
CA THR A 49 9.07 17.76 -21.80
C THR A 49 9.52 17.20 -20.44
N VAL A 50 9.65 15.88 -20.34
CA VAL A 50 10.09 15.23 -19.11
C VAL A 50 11.50 15.70 -18.82
N ARG A 51 11.69 16.35 -17.67
CA ARG A 51 12.97 16.88 -17.26
C ARG A 51 13.86 15.74 -16.79
N THR A 52 14.99 15.54 -17.46
CA THR A 52 15.93 14.43 -17.21
C THR A 52 17.34 14.91 -16.86
N SER A 53 17.50 16.20 -16.55
CA SER A 53 18.79 16.80 -16.24
C SER A 53 18.73 17.77 -15.05
N LEU A 54 19.79 17.70 -14.24
CA LEU A 54 20.03 18.59 -13.10
C LEU A 54 20.49 19.95 -13.62
N THR A 55 19.77 21.02 -13.32
CA THR A 55 20.04 22.36 -13.85
C THR A 55 20.63 23.27 -12.79
N THR A 56 20.21 23.11 -11.54
CA THR A 56 20.67 23.97 -10.44
C THR A 56 21.90 23.38 -9.76
N ARG A 57 22.65 24.25 -9.05
CA ARG A 57 23.78 23.82 -8.22
C ARG A 57 23.32 22.94 -7.05
N ASP A 58 22.16 23.26 -6.50
CA ASP A 58 21.56 22.54 -5.38
C ASP A 58 21.19 21.10 -5.76
N GLU A 59 20.51 20.92 -6.90
CA GLU A 59 20.17 19.58 -7.40
C GLU A 59 21.41 18.73 -7.69
N LYS A 60 22.44 19.32 -8.29
CA LYS A 60 23.72 18.64 -8.55
C LYS A 60 24.36 18.17 -7.26
N LYS A 61 24.35 19.01 -6.23
CA LYS A 61 24.88 18.69 -4.90
C LYS A 61 24.08 17.55 -4.26
N LYS A 62 22.75 17.64 -4.23
CA LYS A 62 21.88 16.59 -3.66
C LYS A 62 22.09 15.24 -4.34
N TYR A 63 22.16 15.23 -5.67
CA TYR A 63 22.43 14.02 -6.45
C TYR A 63 23.80 13.43 -6.16
N GLU A 64 24.84 14.27 -6.06
CA GLU A 64 26.20 13.84 -5.73
C GLU A 64 26.27 13.23 -4.32
N GLU A 65 25.66 13.88 -3.34
CA GLU A 65 25.59 13.38 -1.96
C GLU A 65 24.86 12.03 -1.89
N LEU A 66 23.70 11.89 -2.54
CA LEU A 66 23.01 10.59 -2.66
C LEU A 66 23.89 9.54 -3.34
N SER A 67 24.53 9.89 -4.46
CA SER A 67 25.39 8.95 -5.19
C SER A 67 26.58 8.47 -4.35
N ASN A 68 27.12 9.31 -3.47
CA ASN A 68 28.27 8.96 -2.64
C ASN A 68 27.94 7.92 -1.56
N GLU A 69 26.70 7.90 -1.07
CA GLU A 69 26.21 6.93 -0.08
C GLU A 69 25.89 5.55 -0.69
N LEU A 70 25.75 5.47 -2.01
CA LEU A 70 25.26 4.27 -2.71
C LEU A 70 26.39 3.41 -3.29
N ASP A 71 26.17 2.10 -3.36
CA ASP A 71 27.01 1.19 -4.12
C ASP A 71 26.75 1.27 -5.64
N LEU A 72 27.49 0.49 -6.43
CA LEU A 72 27.33 0.51 -7.89
C LEU A 72 25.94 0.06 -8.37
N LYS A 73 25.29 -0.88 -7.68
CA LYS A 73 23.95 -1.37 -8.05
C LYS A 73 22.95 -0.24 -7.90
N TYR A 74 22.97 0.46 -6.77
CA TYR A 74 22.00 1.51 -6.46
C TYR A 74 22.32 2.85 -7.14
N ARG A 75 23.59 3.17 -7.41
CA ARG A 75 23.95 4.31 -8.28
C ARG A 75 23.33 4.19 -9.68
N LYS A 76 23.25 2.97 -10.24
CA LYS A 76 22.58 2.74 -11.52
C LYS A 76 21.07 2.96 -11.44
N LYS A 77 20.44 2.64 -10.29
CA LYS A 77 19.01 2.92 -10.07
C LYS A 77 18.75 4.42 -9.91
N LEU A 78 19.61 5.12 -9.19
CA LEU A 78 19.56 6.59 -9.09
C LEU A 78 19.75 7.26 -10.46
N GLU A 79 20.70 6.78 -11.27
CA GLU A 79 20.91 7.26 -12.64
C GLU A 79 19.71 6.95 -13.55
N PHE A 80 19.14 5.75 -13.44
CA PHE A 80 17.90 5.39 -14.14
C PHE A 80 16.77 6.36 -13.78
N ALA A 81 16.55 6.61 -12.49
CA ALA A 81 15.52 7.53 -12.00
C ALA A 81 15.69 8.96 -12.53
N LEU A 82 16.93 9.44 -12.67
CA LEU A 82 17.21 10.73 -13.30
C LEU A 82 16.90 10.70 -14.81
N LYS A 83 17.36 9.67 -15.52
CA LYS A 83 17.18 9.54 -16.98
C LYS A 83 15.74 9.30 -17.39
N SER A 84 14.93 8.68 -16.53
CA SER A 84 13.49 8.51 -16.72
C SER A 84 12.69 9.74 -16.28
N GLY A 85 13.34 10.73 -15.65
CA GLY A 85 12.72 11.95 -15.13
C GLY A 85 11.91 11.75 -13.85
N LEU A 86 11.85 10.53 -13.32
CA LEU A 86 11.15 10.22 -12.08
C LEU A 86 11.75 10.98 -10.90
N LEU A 87 13.08 11.10 -10.85
CA LEU A 87 13.81 11.78 -9.76
C LEU A 87 13.47 13.27 -9.65
N LEU A 88 12.97 13.89 -10.72
CA LEU A 88 12.67 15.32 -10.79
C LEU A 88 11.16 15.62 -10.77
N LYS A 89 10.31 14.60 -10.62
CA LYS A 89 8.88 14.80 -10.35
C LYS A 89 8.71 15.57 -9.04
N ASN A 90 7.76 16.50 -9.01
CA ASN A 90 7.44 17.35 -7.86
C ASN A 90 5.93 17.44 -7.58
N ASN A 91 5.22 16.38 -7.92
CA ASN A 91 3.78 16.20 -7.70
C ASN A 91 3.46 15.79 -6.25
N SER A 92 4.15 16.38 -5.27
CA SER A 92 3.86 16.23 -3.84
C SER A 92 2.96 17.36 -3.34
N ASN A 93 2.40 17.18 -2.14
CA ASN A 93 1.53 18.14 -1.46
C ASN A 93 2.23 19.48 -1.18
N ASP A 94 3.53 19.44 -0.89
CA ASP A 94 4.38 20.60 -0.59
C ASP A 94 5.27 21.05 -1.77
N ARG A 95 5.10 20.43 -2.95
CA ARG A 95 5.90 20.66 -4.17
C ARG A 95 7.39 20.29 -4.08
N SER A 96 7.82 19.59 -3.02
CA SER A 96 9.12 18.92 -2.99
C SER A 96 9.24 17.89 -4.12
N SER A 97 10.46 17.72 -4.64
CA SER A 97 10.75 16.70 -5.64
C SER A 97 11.12 15.36 -5.00
N VAL A 98 11.10 14.28 -5.80
CA VAL A 98 11.66 12.99 -5.37
C VAL A 98 13.10 13.16 -4.92
N LEU A 99 13.93 13.91 -5.65
CA LEU A 99 15.31 14.22 -5.26
C LEU A 99 15.40 14.88 -3.88
N ASP A 100 14.51 15.83 -3.57
CA ASP A 100 14.48 16.51 -2.28
C ASP A 100 14.17 15.54 -1.15
N ASN A 101 13.15 14.69 -1.33
CA ASN A 101 12.73 13.75 -0.29
C ASN A 101 13.74 12.63 -0.07
N LEU A 102 14.36 12.09 -1.12
CA LEU A 102 15.46 11.12 -0.98
C LEU A 102 16.66 11.74 -0.27
N HIS A 103 16.98 13.01 -0.55
CA HIS A 103 18.08 13.72 0.10
C HIS A 103 17.82 13.95 1.59
N LYS A 104 16.60 14.34 1.97
CA LYS A 104 16.20 14.43 3.39
C LYS A 104 16.36 13.10 4.13
N ILE A 105 15.97 11.97 3.51
CA ILE A 105 16.11 10.64 4.12
C ILE A 105 17.56 10.36 4.56
N ILE A 106 18.58 10.79 3.79
CA ILE A 106 19.99 10.55 4.15
C ILE A 106 20.64 11.66 4.99
N THR A 107 20.06 12.85 5.04
CA THR A 107 20.66 14.02 5.71
C THR A 107 19.99 14.39 7.03
N GLU A 108 18.73 14.03 7.21
CA GLU A 108 17.96 14.24 8.43
C GLU A 108 17.88 12.95 9.26
N GLU A 109 17.67 13.11 10.57
CA GLU A 109 17.56 11.97 11.50
C GLU A 109 16.39 11.06 11.10
N ARG A 110 16.60 9.74 11.22
CA ARG A 110 15.57 8.71 11.04
C ARG A 110 15.19 8.13 12.40
N ASP A 111 14.03 7.50 12.50
CA ASP A 111 13.61 6.85 13.74
C ASP A 111 14.71 5.90 14.28
N PRO A 112 14.98 5.90 15.60
CA PRO A 112 16.04 5.08 16.18
C PRO A 112 15.89 3.59 15.86
N GLY A 113 16.87 3.04 15.14
CA GLY A 113 16.87 1.63 14.72
C GLY A 113 16.51 1.42 13.24
N LEU A 114 16.16 2.47 12.51
CA LEU A 114 16.09 2.45 11.05
C LEU A 114 17.39 2.96 10.43
N ASP A 115 17.91 2.24 9.44
CA ASP A 115 19.10 2.66 8.71
C ASP A 115 18.72 3.47 7.46
N LYS A 116 19.24 4.69 7.37
CA LYS A 116 18.94 5.61 6.26
C LYS A 116 19.38 5.08 4.88
N ILE A 117 20.42 4.26 4.83
CA ILE A 117 20.92 3.67 3.58
C ILE A 117 20.00 2.55 3.14
N ASN A 118 19.54 1.70 4.06
CA ASN A 118 18.53 0.69 3.77
C ASN A 118 17.25 1.34 3.22
N ILE A 119 16.74 2.39 3.87
CA ILE A 119 15.56 3.13 3.39
C ILE A 119 15.81 3.71 2.00
N LEU A 120 16.96 4.35 1.76
CA LEU A 120 17.29 4.89 0.43
C LEU A 120 17.35 3.80 -0.64
N GLN A 121 17.88 2.62 -0.32
CA GLN A 121 17.94 1.48 -1.23
C GLN A 121 16.53 0.98 -1.58
N GLU A 122 15.66 0.82 -0.60
CA GLU A 122 14.26 0.44 -0.81
C GLU A 122 13.51 1.48 -1.65
N CYS A 123 13.72 2.77 -1.39
CA CYS A 123 13.18 3.85 -2.20
C CYS A 123 13.58 3.73 -3.68
N LEU A 124 14.85 3.42 -3.96
CA LEU A 124 15.36 3.24 -5.31
C LEU A 124 14.89 1.92 -5.95
N ASP A 125 14.62 0.89 -5.15
CA ASP A 125 14.02 -0.35 -5.61
C ASP A 125 12.58 -0.10 -6.11
N ILE A 126 11.75 0.60 -5.33
CA ILE A 126 10.38 1.00 -5.69
C ILE A 126 10.37 1.97 -6.88
N LEU A 127 11.25 2.98 -6.88
CA LEU A 127 11.33 3.96 -7.98
C LEU A 127 11.71 3.30 -9.32
N ALA A 128 12.56 2.26 -9.27
CA ALA A 128 12.95 1.51 -10.46
C ALA A 128 11.89 0.49 -10.89
N ASN A 129 11.18 -0.11 -9.94
CA ASN A 129 10.15 -1.11 -10.18
C ASN A 129 9.10 -1.08 -9.05
N PRO A 130 7.97 -0.36 -9.20
CA PRO A 130 6.96 -0.25 -8.14
C PRO A 130 6.25 -1.59 -7.86
N TYR A 131 6.33 -2.57 -8.76
CA TYR A 131 5.75 -3.91 -8.54
C TYR A 131 6.45 -4.70 -7.43
N VAL A 132 7.52 -4.18 -6.82
CA VAL A 132 8.11 -4.78 -5.62
C VAL A 132 7.28 -4.56 -4.35
N ILE A 133 6.28 -3.65 -4.41
CA ILE A 133 5.33 -3.42 -3.32
C ILE A 133 4.50 -4.69 -3.14
N THR A 134 4.51 -5.21 -1.93
CA THR A 134 3.92 -6.49 -1.54
C THR A 134 3.12 -6.32 -0.26
N GLN A 135 2.15 -7.18 -0.02
CA GLN A 135 1.45 -7.26 1.26
C GLN A 135 1.99 -8.37 2.16
N THR A 136 2.86 -9.24 1.66
CA THR A 136 3.33 -10.44 2.36
C THR A 136 3.90 -10.11 3.73
N CYS A 137 3.24 -10.61 4.78
CA CYS A 137 3.64 -10.38 6.16
C CYS A 137 5.04 -10.90 6.42
N GLU A 138 5.74 -10.18 7.27
CA GLU A 138 7.03 -10.59 7.78
C GLU A 138 6.92 -11.54 8.97
N ASP A 139 7.83 -12.50 9.02
CA ASP A 139 7.97 -13.33 10.20
C ASP A 139 8.51 -12.53 11.40
N ILE A 140 8.34 -13.05 12.63
CA ILE A 140 8.96 -12.45 13.81
C ILE A 140 10.14 -13.33 14.25
N PRO A 141 11.38 -12.81 14.22
CA PRO A 141 12.53 -13.55 14.71
C PRO A 141 12.35 -13.99 16.15
N ALA A 142 12.86 -15.18 16.48
CA ALA A 142 12.63 -15.83 17.77
C ALA A 142 12.93 -14.94 18.99
N GLN A 143 13.95 -14.07 18.90
CA GLN A 143 14.30 -13.15 19.98
C GLN A 143 13.24 -12.06 20.27
N TYR A 144 12.41 -11.71 19.28
CA TYR A 144 11.38 -10.66 19.41
C TYR A 144 9.99 -11.23 19.71
N LYS A 145 9.74 -12.53 19.46
CA LYS A 145 8.41 -13.16 19.64
C LYS A 145 7.81 -12.89 21.01
N ARG A 146 8.59 -13.03 22.10
CA ARG A 146 8.08 -12.80 23.46
C ARG A 146 7.62 -11.35 23.66
N GLN A 147 8.37 -10.39 23.13
CA GLN A 147 8.04 -8.98 23.23
C GLN A 147 6.78 -8.67 22.42
N VAL A 148 6.72 -9.14 21.17
CA VAL A 148 5.56 -8.94 20.28
C VAL A 148 4.30 -9.55 20.86
N ILE A 149 4.34 -10.80 21.34
CA ILE A 149 3.20 -11.43 22.01
C ILE A 149 2.78 -10.63 23.24
N GLY A 150 3.74 -10.15 24.03
CA GLY A 150 3.44 -9.29 25.17
C GLY A 150 2.72 -7.99 24.77
N LEU A 151 3.07 -7.39 23.64
CA LEU A 151 2.37 -6.19 23.14
C LEU A 151 0.98 -6.52 22.59
N MET A 152 0.86 -7.59 21.80
CA MET A 152 -0.44 -8.07 21.27
C MET A 152 -1.46 -8.35 22.38
N THR A 153 -1.01 -8.88 23.52
CA THR A 153 -1.89 -9.19 24.66
C THR A 153 -1.99 -8.07 25.69
N ASN A 154 -1.44 -6.88 25.41
CA ASN A 154 -1.35 -5.77 26.37
C ASN A 154 -0.75 -6.21 27.72
N LEU A 155 0.33 -6.99 27.65
CA LEU A 155 1.09 -7.57 28.77
C LEU A 155 0.27 -8.47 29.69
N SER A 156 -0.80 -9.10 29.15
CA SER A 156 -1.61 -10.06 29.90
C SER A 156 -0.79 -11.26 30.36
N GLU A 157 -1.02 -11.68 31.61
CA GLU A 157 -0.45 -12.91 32.18
C GLU A 157 -1.35 -14.15 31.96
N ASN A 158 -2.51 -13.98 31.31
CA ASN A 158 -3.45 -15.06 31.06
C ASN A 158 -2.86 -16.08 30.06
N PRO A 159 -2.63 -17.34 30.46
CA PRO A 159 -2.04 -18.35 29.57
C PRO A 159 -2.84 -18.60 28.29
N LYS A 160 -4.16 -18.40 28.32
CA LYS A 160 -5.03 -18.60 27.15
C LYS A 160 -4.82 -17.50 26.10
N GLU A 161 -4.82 -16.24 26.53
CA GLU A 161 -4.59 -15.08 25.64
C GLU A 161 -3.18 -15.11 25.04
N ILE A 162 -2.18 -15.50 25.84
CA ILE A 162 -0.80 -15.69 25.34
C ILE A 162 -0.74 -16.79 24.28
N ALA A 163 -1.45 -17.91 24.51
CA ALA A 163 -1.49 -19.02 23.56
C ALA A 163 -2.21 -18.65 22.26
N GLU A 164 -3.31 -17.89 22.35
CA GLU A 164 -4.05 -17.36 21.21
C GLU A 164 -3.17 -16.40 20.39
N ALA A 165 -2.56 -15.40 21.03
CA ALA A 165 -1.67 -14.45 20.35
C ALA A 165 -0.46 -15.14 19.72
N LYS A 166 0.07 -16.19 20.36
CA LYS A 166 1.14 -17.00 19.77
C LYS A 166 0.66 -17.73 18.51
N TRP A 167 -0.53 -18.33 18.56
CA TRP A 167 -1.09 -19.01 17.40
C TRP A 167 -1.36 -18.02 16.25
N GLU A 168 -1.91 -16.85 16.55
CA GLU A 168 -2.13 -15.79 15.56
C GLU A 168 -0.81 -15.35 14.90
N LEU A 169 0.23 -15.12 15.70
CA LEU A 169 1.53 -14.70 15.17
C LEU A 169 2.19 -15.77 14.28
N GLU A 170 1.92 -17.06 14.56
CA GLU A 170 2.44 -18.19 13.78
C GLU A 170 1.59 -18.53 12.54
N ASN A 171 0.35 -18.01 12.46
CA ASN A 171 -0.62 -18.30 11.38
C ASN A 171 -1.21 -17.00 10.82
N MET A 172 -0.40 -15.94 10.78
CA MET A 172 -0.83 -14.60 10.41
C MET A 172 -1.27 -14.56 8.94
N HIS A 173 -2.41 -13.91 8.70
CA HIS A 173 -2.93 -13.65 7.37
C HIS A 173 -3.05 -12.14 7.19
N THR A 174 -2.56 -11.61 6.07
CA THR A 174 -2.49 -10.17 5.82
C THR A 174 -3.74 -9.69 5.10
N GLY A 175 -4.47 -8.78 5.74
CA GLY A 175 -5.57 -8.06 5.10
C GLY A 175 -5.15 -6.69 4.57
N THR A 176 -3.89 -6.48 4.16
CA THR A 176 -3.40 -5.16 3.76
C THR A 176 -3.49 -4.90 2.25
N CYS A 177 -4.14 -5.75 1.47
CA CYS A 177 -4.27 -5.63 0.01
C CYS A 177 -4.88 -4.31 -0.48
N PRO A 178 -5.91 -3.74 0.18
CA PRO A 178 -6.36 -2.39 -0.16
C PRO A 178 -5.25 -1.37 0.03
N ALA A 179 -4.52 -1.43 1.14
CA ALA A 179 -3.44 -0.51 1.45
C ALA A 179 -2.23 -0.67 0.50
N ALA A 180 -1.87 -1.90 0.15
CA ALA A 180 -0.81 -2.18 -0.83
C ALA A 180 -1.16 -1.66 -2.23
N SER A 181 -2.43 -1.80 -2.64
CA SER A 181 -2.93 -1.23 -3.90
C SER A 181 -2.85 0.32 -3.91
N ILE A 182 -3.24 0.96 -2.81
CA ILE A 182 -3.15 2.43 -2.65
C ILE A 182 -1.68 2.89 -2.62
N GLU A 183 -0.82 2.17 -1.92
CA GLU A 183 0.62 2.40 -1.89
C GLU A 183 1.22 2.35 -3.30
N PHE A 184 0.88 1.31 -4.07
CA PHE A 184 1.32 1.14 -5.45
C PHE A 184 0.80 2.27 -6.36
N ASP A 185 -0.47 2.68 -6.21
CA ASP A 185 -0.99 3.81 -6.97
C ASP A 185 -0.21 5.10 -6.67
N LEU A 186 0.02 5.42 -5.40
CA LEU A 186 0.79 6.59 -4.99
C LEU A 186 2.21 6.57 -5.56
N ALA A 187 2.90 5.42 -5.50
CA ALA A 187 4.25 5.30 -6.07
C ALA A 187 4.27 5.59 -7.58
N THR A 188 3.24 5.17 -8.31
CA THR A 188 3.18 5.29 -9.78
C THR A 188 2.62 6.63 -10.26
N LYS A 189 1.56 7.14 -9.65
CA LYS A 189 0.81 8.34 -10.05
C LYS A 189 1.24 9.59 -9.29
N HIS A 190 1.51 9.45 -8.00
CA HIS A 190 1.87 10.54 -7.09
C HIS A 190 3.30 10.38 -6.55
N THR A 191 4.24 9.99 -7.43
CA THR A 191 5.60 9.57 -7.06
C THR A 191 6.30 10.49 -6.06
N ALA A 192 6.28 11.82 -6.23
CA ALA A 192 6.92 12.73 -5.27
C ALA A 192 6.21 12.77 -3.91
N GLU A 193 4.88 12.64 -3.89
CA GLU A 193 4.11 12.53 -2.65
C GLU A 193 4.41 11.23 -1.92
N PHE A 194 4.51 10.11 -2.64
CA PHE A 194 4.90 8.83 -2.06
C PHE A 194 6.23 8.96 -1.30
N PHE A 195 7.27 9.52 -1.92
CA PHE A 195 8.56 9.69 -1.24
C PHE A 195 8.54 10.76 -0.15
N ARG A 196 7.67 11.77 -0.22
CA ARG A 196 7.44 12.71 0.88
C ARG A 196 6.84 11.99 2.09
N MET A 197 5.92 11.06 1.85
CA MET A 197 5.35 10.23 2.90
C MET A 197 6.39 9.29 3.50
N VAL A 198 7.19 8.60 2.67
CA VAL A 198 8.29 7.76 3.17
C VAL A 198 9.27 8.56 4.04
N GLU A 199 9.61 9.77 3.63
CA GLU A 199 10.45 10.68 4.40
C GLU A 199 9.82 10.99 5.78
N GLY A 200 8.56 11.41 5.85
CA GLY A 200 7.92 11.72 7.13
C GLY A 200 7.70 10.48 8.03
N LEU A 201 7.28 9.35 7.45
CA LEU A 201 7.00 8.11 8.17
C LEU A 201 8.28 7.45 8.73
N THR A 202 9.42 7.61 8.08
CA THR A 202 10.71 7.10 8.59
C THR A 202 11.43 8.08 9.52
N SER A 203 10.88 9.28 9.72
CA SER A 203 11.43 10.28 10.65
C SER A 203 11.16 9.89 12.13
N PRO A 204 11.83 10.52 13.11
CA PRO A 204 11.57 10.29 14.53
C PRO A 204 10.13 10.58 14.98
N ASN A 205 9.40 11.43 14.24
CA ASN A 205 7.99 11.70 14.55
C ASN A 205 7.05 10.61 14.00
N ASN A 206 7.52 9.87 12.98
CA ASN A 206 6.80 8.82 12.27
C ASN A 206 5.39 9.30 11.85
N GLU A 207 5.32 10.42 11.15
CA GLU A 207 4.07 11.05 10.76
C GLU A 207 4.23 11.96 9.55
N VAL A 208 3.13 12.21 8.85
CA VAL A 208 3.08 13.09 7.68
C VAL A 208 1.88 14.00 7.81
N VAL A 209 2.10 15.32 7.73
CA VAL A 209 1.00 16.27 7.56
C VAL A 209 0.72 16.44 6.08
N LYS A 210 -0.55 16.34 5.67
CA LYS A 210 -1.01 16.57 4.31
C LYS A 210 -2.15 17.59 4.33
N THR A 211 -2.09 18.59 3.46
CA THR A 211 -3.25 19.46 3.22
C THR A 211 -4.13 18.84 2.16
N ILE A 212 -5.39 18.59 2.47
CA ILE A 212 -6.39 18.08 1.52
C ILE A 212 -7.47 19.13 1.27
N LYS A 213 -8.12 19.03 0.12
CA LYS A 213 -9.35 19.77 -0.16
C LYS A 213 -10.55 18.99 0.35
N MET A 214 -11.57 19.72 0.79
CA MET A 214 -12.81 19.11 1.30
C MET A 214 -13.63 18.49 0.17
N ASP A 215 -13.58 19.06 -1.03
CA ASP A 215 -14.22 18.52 -2.23
C ASP A 215 -13.56 17.23 -2.74
N SER A 216 -12.35 16.91 -2.27
CA SER A 216 -11.74 15.60 -2.49
C SER A 216 -12.43 14.48 -1.70
N LEU A 217 -13.18 14.79 -0.63
CA LEU A 217 -13.87 13.80 0.19
C LEU A 217 -15.38 13.76 -0.06
N SER A 218 -15.98 14.92 -0.35
CA SER A 218 -17.40 15.05 -0.65
C SER A 218 -17.68 16.43 -1.24
N ASP A 219 -18.64 16.52 -2.17
CA ASP A 219 -19.14 17.78 -2.75
C ASP A 219 -19.54 18.83 -1.71
N LYS A 220 -19.91 18.41 -0.50
CA LYS A 220 -20.26 19.32 0.60
C LYS A 220 -19.21 19.27 1.69
N SER A 221 -18.56 20.41 1.97
CA SER A 221 -17.55 20.50 3.03
C SER A 221 -18.06 20.05 4.41
N SER A 222 -19.35 20.22 4.72
CA SER A 222 -19.92 19.72 5.98
C SER A 222 -19.93 18.19 6.07
N GLU A 223 -20.13 17.50 4.94
CA GLU A 223 -20.08 16.05 4.83
C GLU A 223 -18.61 15.58 4.89
N ALA A 224 -17.68 16.30 4.24
CA ALA A 224 -16.23 16.05 4.37
C ALA A 224 -15.73 16.17 5.82
N ILE A 225 -16.14 17.21 6.56
CA ILE A 225 -15.80 17.38 7.99
C ILE A 225 -16.38 16.24 8.82
N TRP A 226 -17.62 15.83 8.53
CA TRP A 226 -18.24 14.69 9.20
C TRP A 226 -17.45 13.40 8.94
N LEU A 227 -17.01 13.16 7.70
CA LEU A 227 -16.17 12.01 7.33
C LEU A 227 -14.87 12.00 8.12
N LEU A 228 -14.11 13.10 8.12
CA LEU A 228 -12.89 13.24 8.91
C LEU A 228 -13.13 12.93 10.40
N THR A 229 -14.25 13.41 10.95
CA THR A 229 -14.62 13.16 12.35
C THR A 229 -14.98 11.68 12.58
N LYS A 230 -15.70 11.04 11.66
CA LYS A 230 -16.15 9.65 11.79
C LYS A 230 -15.03 8.63 11.64
N PHE A 231 -14.10 8.86 10.73
CA PHE A 231 -12.87 8.08 10.63
C PHE A 231 -11.87 8.39 11.75
N LYS A 232 -12.19 9.35 12.64
CA LYS A 232 -11.29 9.83 13.69
C LYS A 232 -9.94 10.27 13.14
N THR A 233 -9.93 10.76 11.90
CA THR A 233 -8.73 11.26 11.22
C THR A 233 -8.27 12.51 11.96
N PRO A 234 -7.06 12.54 12.54
CA PRO A 234 -6.59 13.73 13.24
C PRO A 234 -6.40 14.86 12.22
N HIS A 235 -7.11 15.98 12.40
CA HIS A 235 -7.12 17.06 11.43
C HIS A 235 -7.28 18.43 12.08
N GLN A 236 -6.80 19.45 11.37
CA GLN A 236 -7.03 20.86 11.66
C GLN A 236 -7.58 21.53 10.40
N MET A 237 -8.74 22.18 10.53
CA MET A 237 -9.29 22.97 9.44
C MET A 237 -8.42 24.22 9.23
N ASN A 238 -7.99 24.44 7.99
CA ASN A 238 -7.31 25.68 7.60
C ASN A 238 -8.36 26.75 7.24
N ASP A 239 -9.35 26.34 6.45
CA ASP A 239 -10.52 27.12 6.07
C ASP A 239 -11.70 26.17 5.78
N PHE A 240 -12.77 26.66 5.14
CA PHE A 240 -13.95 25.85 4.81
C PHE A 240 -13.71 24.85 3.65
N ASN A 241 -12.64 25.04 2.89
CA ASN A 241 -12.33 24.27 1.68
C ASN A 241 -11.14 23.34 1.86
N THR A 242 -10.33 23.52 2.90
CA THR A 242 -9.10 22.76 3.12
C THR A 242 -8.86 22.42 4.59
N ALA A 243 -8.23 21.26 4.81
CA ALA A 243 -7.80 20.81 6.12
C ALA A 243 -6.40 20.21 6.05
N ALA A 244 -5.62 20.42 7.10
CA ALA A 244 -4.40 19.66 7.34
C ALA A 244 -4.77 18.36 8.09
N VAL A 245 -4.51 17.22 7.49
CA VAL A 245 -4.67 15.90 8.11
C VAL A 245 -3.31 15.36 8.53
N LEU A 246 -3.26 14.70 9.69
CA LEU A 246 -2.09 13.99 10.17
C LEU A 246 -2.25 12.51 9.83
N LEU A 247 -1.31 12.00 9.04
CA LEU A 247 -1.21 10.60 8.65
C LEU A 247 -0.12 9.96 9.50
N LYS A 248 -0.47 8.89 10.21
CA LYS A 248 0.41 8.17 11.13
C LYS A 248 0.11 6.68 11.06
N PRO A 249 1.12 5.80 11.10
CA PRO A 249 0.87 4.37 11.23
C PRO A 249 0.35 4.06 12.63
N ASP A 250 -0.14 2.85 12.83
CA ASP A 250 -0.41 2.38 14.18
C ASP A 250 0.87 2.38 15.03
N GLU A 251 0.70 2.44 16.36
CA GLU A 251 1.81 2.63 17.29
C GLU A 251 2.86 1.50 17.26
N HIS A 252 2.50 0.32 16.75
CA HIS A 252 3.39 -0.84 16.69
C HIS A 252 4.13 -0.99 15.36
N ALA A 253 3.75 -0.24 14.32
CA ALA A 253 4.35 -0.39 12.99
C ALA A 253 5.85 -0.14 13.00
N ILE A 254 6.32 0.76 13.87
CA ILE A 254 7.75 1.03 14.00
C ILE A 254 8.54 -0.18 14.52
N ILE A 255 7.91 -1.04 15.33
CA ILE A 255 8.54 -2.27 15.82
C ILE A 255 8.76 -3.23 14.66
N ARG A 256 7.74 -3.40 13.82
CA ARG A 256 7.77 -4.21 12.60
C ARG A 256 8.80 -3.67 11.60
N ALA A 257 8.80 -2.36 11.36
CA ALA A 257 9.77 -1.69 10.50
C ALA A 257 11.23 -1.88 10.95
N ARG A 258 11.50 -1.81 12.26
CA ARG A 258 12.85 -2.08 12.82
C ARG A 258 13.27 -3.55 12.68
N ILE A 259 12.32 -4.49 12.69
CA ILE A 259 12.60 -5.90 12.40
C ILE A 259 12.97 -6.05 10.92
N GLN A 260 12.18 -5.49 10.00
CA GLN A 260 12.49 -5.54 8.56
C GLN A 260 13.82 -4.88 8.20
N ASN A 261 14.25 -3.87 8.94
CA ASN A 261 15.56 -3.25 8.74
C ASN A 261 16.75 -4.24 8.88
N HIS A 262 16.57 -5.37 9.57
CA HIS A 262 17.64 -6.32 9.87
C HIS A 262 17.34 -7.78 9.51
N TYR A 263 16.07 -8.15 9.41
CA TYR A 263 15.62 -9.55 9.30
C TYR A 263 14.68 -9.80 8.12
N LYS A 264 14.47 -8.82 7.25
CA LYS A 264 13.60 -8.97 6.08
C LYS A 264 14.05 -10.14 5.21
N ASP A 265 13.14 -11.05 4.97
CA ASP A 265 13.29 -12.12 3.97
C ASP A 265 12.86 -11.66 2.57
N PRO A 266 13.35 -12.32 1.50
CA PRO A 266 12.92 -12.03 0.14
C PRO A 266 11.40 -12.24 -0.02
N GLY A 267 10.70 -11.24 -0.56
CA GLY A 267 9.26 -11.29 -0.81
C GLY A 267 8.41 -10.66 0.30
N GLU A 268 8.97 -10.43 1.49
CA GLU A 268 8.27 -9.74 2.57
C GLU A 268 8.22 -8.22 2.37
N ARG A 269 7.25 -7.60 3.05
CA ARG A 269 7.15 -6.14 3.18
C ARG A 269 8.48 -5.50 3.56
N SER A 270 8.82 -4.41 2.89
CA SER A 270 9.91 -3.51 3.21
C SER A 270 9.63 -2.66 4.46
N ILE A 271 10.63 -1.90 4.93
CA ILE A 271 10.42 -0.87 5.96
C ILE A 271 9.33 0.11 5.48
N ILE A 272 9.40 0.47 4.20
CA ILE A 272 8.46 1.36 3.54
C ILE A 272 7.05 0.77 3.51
N ASP A 273 6.89 -0.47 3.04
CA ASP A 273 5.59 -1.14 2.94
C ASP A 273 4.93 -1.26 4.32
N VAL A 274 5.69 -1.63 5.35
CA VAL A 274 5.16 -1.74 6.74
C VAL A 274 4.59 -0.40 7.22
N LEU A 275 5.36 0.69 7.10
CA LEU A 275 4.95 1.99 7.60
C LEU A 275 3.85 2.62 6.76
N MET A 276 3.93 2.48 5.43
CA MET A 276 2.95 3.01 4.51
C MET A 276 1.61 2.27 4.67
N GLN A 277 1.61 0.94 4.58
CA GLN A 277 0.38 0.16 4.67
C GLN A 277 -0.25 0.29 6.05
N SER A 278 0.53 0.30 7.13
CA SER A 278 -0.02 0.58 8.47
C SER A 278 -0.68 1.98 8.53
N THR A 279 -0.06 3.01 7.93
CA THR A 279 -0.66 4.37 7.88
C THR A 279 -2.00 4.37 7.16
N LEU A 280 -2.09 3.68 6.02
CA LEU A 280 -3.30 3.60 5.20
C LEU A 280 -4.40 2.78 5.88
N MET A 281 -4.04 1.63 6.46
CA MET A 281 -4.95 0.80 7.25
C MET A 281 -5.45 1.53 8.49
N GLN A 282 -4.58 2.24 9.20
CA GLN A 282 -4.93 3.02 10.38
C GLN A 282 -5.88 4.16 10.05
N LEU A 283 -5.65 4.85 8.91
CA LEU A 283 -6.55 5.88 8.39
C LEU A 283 -7.95 5.33 8.07
N GLY A 284 -8.02 4.21 7.34
CA GLY A 284 -9.29 3.62 6.91
C GLY A 284 -10.08 2.91 8.02
N SER A 285 -9.39 2.33 9.00
CA SER A 285 -10.00 1.51 10.06
C SER A 285 -10.44 2.29 11.30
N GLN A 286 -10.70 3.60 11.17
CA GLN A 286 -11.05 4.47 12.29
C GLN A 286 -10.03 4.47 13.44
N GLN A 287 -8.73 4.39 13.10
CA GLN A 287 -7.60 4.38 14.03
C GLN A 287 -7.54 3.14 14.94
N THR A 288 -7.96 1.97 14.43
CA THR A 288 -8.02 0.72 15.21
C THR A 288 -7.13 -0.40 14.69
N TYR A 289 -6.30 -0.12 13.69
CA TYR A 289 -5.39 -1.11 13.10
C TYR A 289 -4.25 -1.45 14.06
N ASN A 290 -3.77 -2.68 13.96
CA ASN A 290 -2.63 -3.20 14.70
C ASN A 290 -1.72 -4.00 13.77
N SER A 291 -0.55 -3.45 13.44
CA SER A 291 0.43 -4.09 12.57
C SER A 291 1.14 -5.30 13.18
N LEU A 292 0.97 -5.58 14.48
CA LEU A 292 1.57 -6.79 15.06
C LEU A 292 0.87 -8.07 14.63
N ASN A 293 -0.41 -7.98 14.25
CA ASN A 293 -1.20 -9.11 13.79
C ASN A 293 -1.98 -8.83 12.49
N ASP A 294 -1.74 -7.67 11.86
CA ASP A 294 -2.44 -7.18 10.68
C ASP A 294 -3.97 -7.19 10.79
N LYS A 295 -4.48 -6.90 12.00
CA LYS A 295 -5.92 -6.82 12.30
C LYS A 295 -6.36 -5.43 12.70
N ARG A 296 -7.66 -5.19 12.63
CA ARG A 296 -8.35 -4.02 13.18
C ARG A 296 -9.42 -4.42 14.19
N ALA A 297 -9.74 -3.52 15.11
CA ALA A 297 -10.88 -3.74 16.00
C ALA A 297 -12.22 -3.49 15.27
N PRO A 298 -13.32 -4.13 15.71
CA PRO A 298 -14.66 -3.78 15.23
C PRO A 298 -14.92 -2.28 15.36
N ASN A 299 -15.58 -1.71 14.34
CA ASN A 299 -15.81 -0.27 14.27
C ASN A 299 -17.28 0.05 13.95
N ALA A 300 -17.56 1.30 13.56
CA ALA A 300 -18.94 1.75 13.31
C ALA A 300 -19.63 1.08 12.10
N TRP A 301 -18.88 0.41 11.21
CA TRP A 301 -19.37 -0.09 9.92
C TRP A 301 -19.15 -1.58 9.70
N THR A 302 -18.28 -2.22 10.48
CA THR A 302 -17.93 -3.63 10.29
C THR A 302 -17.55 -4.30 11.60
N GLN A 303 -17.75 -5.61 11.64
CA GLN A 303 -17.25 -6.50 12.70
C GLN A 303 -16.05 -7.33 12.23
N GLU A 304 -15.68 -7.23 10.94
CA GLU A 304 -14.53 -7.92 10.37
C GLU A 304 -13.23 -7.31 10.86
N ASP A 305 -12.28 -8.17 11.20
CA ASP A 305 -10.98 -7.81 11.77
C ASP A 305 -9.86 -7.70 10.73
N GLY A 306 -10.10 -8.07 9.47
CA GLY A 306 -9.16 -7.89 8.35
C GLY A 306 -9.62 -6.83 7.34
N GLY A 307 -8.69 -6.37 6.50
CA GLY A 307 -9.03 -5.55 5.33
C GLY A 307 -9.46 -4.12 5.62
N LEU A 308 -9.82 -3.44 4.54
CA LEU A 308 -10.68 -2.25 4.52
C LEU A 308 -11.93 -2.62 3.72
N ILE A 309 -13.12 -2.30 4.23
CA ILE A 309 -14.31 -2.43 3.38
C ILE A 309 -14.24 -1.38 2.28
N ASP A 310 -15.03 -1.58 1.23
CA ASP A 310 -14.96 -0.77 0.01
C ASP A 310 -15.03 0.74 0.26
N PHE A 311 -15.97 1.20 1.09
CA PHE A 311 -16.05 2.61 1.45
C PHE A 311 -14.82 3.10 2.25
N GLU A 312 -14.33 2.33 3.24
CA GLU A 312 -13.14 2.71 4.00
C GLU A 312 -11.92 2.85 3.09
N LYS A 313 -11.76 1.95 2.12
CA LYS A 313 -10.72 2.02 1.10
C LYS A 313 -10.85 3.29 0.26
N THR A 314 -12.04 3.57 -0.30
CA THR A 314 -12.23 4.80 -1.11
C THR A 314 -12.02 6.09 -0.32
N TYR A 315 -12.35 6.10 0.99
CA TYR A 315 -12.02 7.22 1.86
C TYR A 315 -10.51 7.43 1.96
N VAL A 316 -9.72 6.35 2.14
CA VAL A 316 -8.26 6.41 2.16
C VAL A 316 -7.71 6.91 0.83
N GLU A 317 -8.17 6.36 -0.30
CA GLU A 317 -7.82 6.83 -1.66
C GLU A 317 -8.03 8.35 -1.77
N SER A 318 -9.23 8.81 -1.38
CA SER A 318 -9.60 10.22 -1.49
C SER A 318 -8.74 11.16 -0.64
N VAL A 319 -8.39 10.76 0.58
CA VAL A 319 -7.48 11.53 1.45
C VAL A 319 -6.06 11.58 0.88
N VAL A 320 -5.54 10.45 0.41
CA VAL A 320 -4.11 10.35 0.08
C VAL A 320 -3.80 10.83 -1.34
N GLU A 321 -4.74 10.68 -2.28
CA GLU A 321 -4.63 11.26 -3.63
C GLU A 321 -5.05 12.74 -3.71
N ASP A 322 -5.81 13.24 -2.72
CA ASP A 322 -6.49 14.54 -2.77
C ASP A 322 -7.38 14.67 -4.02
N LYS A 323 -8.21 13.64 -4.22
CA LYS A 323 -9.14 13.50 -5.35
C LYS A 323 -10.36 12.70 -4.93
N ASN A 324 -11.55 13.10 -5.36
CA ASN A 324 -12.74 12.30 -5.07
C ASN A 324 -12.75 10.99 -5.88
N THR A 325 -12.83 9.87 -5.17
CA THR A 325 -12.96 8.53 -5.70
C THR A 325 -14.25 7.92 -5.19
N THR A 326 -15.12 7.53 -6.14
CA THR A 326 -16.40 6.87 -5.84
C THR A 326 -16.25 5.38 -6.08
N SER A 327 -16.66 4.56 -5.10
CA SER A 327 -16.78 3.13 -5.38
C SER A 327 -18.05 2.80 -6.15
N VAL A 328 -17.90 1.97 -7.17
CA VAL A 328 -19.01 1.38 -7.92
C VAL A 328 -19.02 -0.12 -7.69
N THR A 329 -20.11 -0.63 -7.11
CA THR A 329 -20.36 -2.06 -6.94
C THR A 329 -21.01 -2.65 -8.19
N TYR A 330 -20.47 -3.76 -8.70
CA TYR A 330 -20.92 -4.43 -9.92
C TYR A 330 -21.57 -5.78 -9.69
N GLN A 331 -21.20 -6.52 -8.65
CA GLN A 331 -21.77 -7.82 -8.33
C GLN A 331 -22.88 -7.67 -7.28
N ILE A 332 -24.01 -8.35 -7.53
CA ILE A 332 -25.10 -8.48 -6.58
C ILE A 332 -24.85 -9.71 -5.72
N VAL A 333 -24.74 -9.52 -4.42
CA VAL A 333 -24.51 -10.59 -3.44
C VAL A 333 -25.80 -10.86 -2.66
N ASP A 334 -26.12 -12.12 -2.42
CA ASP A 334 -27.28 -12.49 -1.60
C ASP A 334 -27.00 -12.36 -0.09
N GLU A 335 -28.04 -12.53 0.72
CA GLU A 335 -27.97 -12.47 2.19
C GLU A 335 -27.01 -13.49 2.82
N ASN A 336 -26.58 -14.50 2.07
CA ASN A 336 -25.64 -15.50 2.52
C ASN A 336 -24.21 -15.24 2.04
N GLY A 337 -23.96 -14.16 1.30
CA GLY A 337 -22.64 -13.84 0.77
C GLY A 337 -22.32 -14.49 -0.58
N ARG A 338 -23.31 -14.97 -1.34
CA ARG A 338 -23.11 -15.63 -2.64
C ARG A 338 -23.45 -14.72 -3.82
N LEU A 339 -22.75 -14.91 -4.94
CA LEU A 339 -23.04 -14.19 -6.19
C LEU A 339 -24.44 -14.54 -6.71
N LYS A 340 -25.29 -13.52 -6.86
CA LYS A 340 -26.65 -13.62 -7.39
C LYS A 340 -26.77 -13.07 -8.80
N GLY A 341 -25.94 -12.09 -9.17
CA GLY A 341 -26.00 -11.43 -10.48
C GLY A 341 -25.08 -10.22 -10.57
N TYR A 342 -25.36 -9.35 -11.54
CA TYR A 342 -24.57 -8.16 -11.83
C TYR A 342 -25.48 -6.94 -11.99
N GLU A 343 -25.04 -5.80 -11.47
CA GLU A 343 -25.74 -4.51 -11.61
C GLU A 343 -25.64 -3.95 -13.04
N LYS A 344 -24.59 -4.32 -13.78
CA LYS A 344 -24.32 -3.85 -15.15
C LYS A 344 -23.85 -4.99 -16.05
N ASP A 345 -24.05 -4.82 -17.35
CA ASP A 345 -23.46 -5.73 -18.34
C ASP A 345 -21.94 -5.53 -18.45
N PHE A 346 -21.21 -6.57 -18.83
CA PHE A 346 -19.75 -6.54 -18.91
C PHE A 346 -19.20 -5.54 -19.94
N GLY A 347 -20.00 -5.16 -20.95
CA GLY A 347 -19.62 -4.14 -21.92
C GLY A 347 -19.56 -2.76 -21.29
N THR A 348 -20.55 -2.43 -20.45
CA THR A 348 -20.59 -1.19 -19.66
C THR A 348 -19.47 -1.15 -18.63
N ILE A 349 -19.27 -2.21 -17.85
CA ILE A 349 -18.16 -2.30 -16.87
C ILE A 349 -16.82 -2.09 -17.57
N LYS A 350 -16.57 -2.81 -18.67
CA LYS A 350 -15.36 -2.63 -19.48
C LYS A 350 -15.18 -1.19 -19.93
N LYS A 351 -16.24 -0.53 -20.42
CA LYS A 351 -16.17 0.85 -20.88
C LYS A 351 -15.76 1.81 -19.76
N GLU A 352 -16.34 1.66 -18.58
CA GLU A 352 -15.99 2.48 -17.41
C GLU A 352 -14.52 2.33 -17.04
N LEU A 353 -14.02 1.09 -16.94
CA LEU A 353 -12.62 0.82 -16.66
C LEU A 353 -11.69 1.40 -17.73
N LEU A 354 -11.99 1.20 -19.01
CA LEU A 354 -11.17 1.72 -20.10
C LEU A 354 -11.19 3.26 -20.17
N ASP A 355 -12.31 3.90 -19.87
CA ASP A 355 -12.40 5.34 -19.84
C ASP A 355 -11.61 5.92 -18.65
N THR A 356 -11.61 5.26 -17.49
CA THR A 356 -10.75 5.61 -16.35
C THR A 356 -9.26 5.50 -16.68
N LEU A 357 -8.84 4.39 -17.32
CA LEU A 357 -7.46 4.21 -17.77
C LEU A 357 -7.03 5.29 -18.78
N LYS A 358 -7.93 5.69 -19.70
CA LYS A 358 -7.66 6.78 -20.66
C LYS A 358 -7.47 8.14 -20.00
N MET A 359 -8.07 8.37 -18.83
CA MET A 359 -7.82 9.56 -18.01
C MET A 359 -6.46 9.51 -17.29
N GLY A 360 -5.74 8.39 -17.38
CA GLY A 360 -4.41 8.21 -16.80
C GLY A 360 -4.42 7.70 -15.36
N HIS A 361 -5.59 7.32 -14.82
CA HIS A 361 -5.72 6.73 -13.48
C HIS A 361 -5.47 5.22 -13.52
N ASN A 362 -4.88 4.65 -12.46
CA ASN A 362 -5.05 3.21 -12.24
C ASN A 362 -6.43 2.99 -11.59
N ILE A 363 -6.81 1.73 -11.41
CA ILE A 363 -8.11 1.36 -10.85
C ILE A 363 -7.90 0.27 -9.81
N ILE A 364 -8.17 0.61 -8.55
CA ILE A 364 -8.19 -0.38 -7.47
C ILE A 364 -9.53 -1.10 -7.51
N ILE A 365 -9.48 -2.41 -7.68
CA ILE A 365 -10.67 -3.27 -7.77
C ILE A 365 -10.66 -4.32 -6.68
N GLY A 366 -11.82 -4.59 -6.10
CA GLY A 366 -12.05 -5.82 -5.35
C GLY A 366 -12.57 -6.86 -6.32
N TYR A 367 -11.86 -7.97 -6.47
CA TYR A 367 -12.32 -9.10 -7.28
C TYR A 367 -12.57 -10.32 -6.41
N THR A 368 -13.53 -11.16 -6.81
CA THR A 368 -14.05 -12.23 -5.96
C THR A 368 -14.04 -13.59 -6.65
N TRP A 369 -14.11 -14.63 -5.82
CA TRP A 369 -14.35 -16.00 -6.24
C TRP A 369 -15.21 -16.73 -5.21
N PRO A 370 -16.05 -17.70 -5.64
CA PRO A 370 -16.74 -18.57 -4.70
C PRO A 370 -15.72 -19.43 -3.96
N ASP A 371 -15.80 -19.45 -2.64
CA ASP A 371 -15.02 -20.32 -1.76
C ASP A 371 -15.78 -21.64 -1.51
N PRO A 372 -15.36 -22.76 -2.11
CA PRO A 372 -16.04 -24.05 -1.94
C PRO A 372 -16.00 -24.57 -0.50
N GLU A 373 -15.03 -24.13 0.31
CA GLU A 373 -14.86 -24.57 1.70
C GLU A 373 -15.76 -23.78 2.66
N ASN A 374 -16.21 -22.59 2.25
CA ASN A 374 -17.09 -21.71 3.01
C ASN A 374 -18.46 -21.56 2.33
N ASP A 375 -19.09 -22.68 1.98
CA ASP A 375 -20.47 -22.73 1.47
C ASP A 375 -20.69 -21.88 0.18
N ASN A 376 -19.63 -21.75 -0.64
CA ASN A 376 -19.58 -20.90 -1.84
C ASN A 376 -19.83 -19.41 -1.58
N LYS A 377 -19.56 -18.94 -0.36
CA LYS A 377 -19.45 -17.50 -0.08
C LYS A 377 -18.34 -16.90 -0.92
N LEU A 378 -18.51 -15.64 -1.31
CA LEU A 378 -17.46 -14.94 -2.04
C LEU A 378 -16.29 -14.63 -1.10
N ALA A 379 -15.13 -15.17 -1.42
CA ALA A 379 -13.85 -14.62 -0.99
C ALA A 379 -13.44 -13.51 -1.95
N GLY A 380 -12.62 -12.58 -1.50
CA GLY A 380 -12.19 -11.43 -2.27
C GLY A 380 -10.74 -11.05 -2.02
N HIS A 381 -10.20 -10.26 -2.96
CA HIS A 381 -8.87 -9.67 -2.89
C HIS A 381 -8.83 -8.37 -3.70
N GLU A 382 -8.00 -7.43 -3.28
CA GLU A 382 -7.79 -6.15 -3.96
C GLU A 382 -6.56 -6.20 -4.86
N ILE A 383 -6.75 -5.81 -6.13
CA ILE A 383 -5.67 -5.65 -7.11
C ILE A 383 -5.81 -4.32 -7.83
N THR A 384 -4.73 -3.88 -8.47
CA THR A 384 -4.70 -2.62 -9.20
C THR A 384 -4.61 -2.85 -10.70
N ILE A 385 -5.60 -2.41 -11.48
CA ILE A 385 -5.53 -2.37 -12.95
C ILE A 385 -4.74 -1.13 -13.37
N VAL A 386 -3.65 -1.34 -14.12
CA VAL A 386 -2.74 -0.26 -14.56
C VAL A 386 -2.79 -0.02 -16.07
N GLY A 387 -3.42 -0.92 -16.82
CA GLY A 387 -3.49 -0.82 -18.26
C GLY A 387 -4.35 -1.89 -18.91
N TYR A 388 -4.48 -1.77 -20.23
CA TYR A 388 -5.21 -2.72 -21.06
C TYR A 388 -4.54 -2.82 -22.42
N LYS A 389 -4.48 -4.03 -22.96
CA LYS A 389 -3.98 -4.30 -24.31
C LYS A 389 -4.80 -5.38 -24.99
N THR A 390 -4.66 -5.46 -26.31
CA THR A 390 -5.12 -6.59 -27.09
C THR A 390 -3.94 -7.54 -27.30
N ASN A 391 -4.09 -8.81 -26.94
CA ASN A 391 -3.04 -9.80 -27.15
C ASN A 391 -2.92 -10.22 -28.62
N SER A 392 -1.95 -11.07 -28.94
CA SER A 392 -1.72 -11.57 -30.31
C SER A 392 -2.90 -12.33 -30.91
N ASN A 393 -3.82 -12.82 -30.08
CA ASN A 393 -5.01 -13.56 -30.50
C ASN A 393 -6.22 -12.65 -30.71
N GLY A 394 -6.07 -11.33 -30.54
CA GLY A 394 -7.16 -10.37 -30.65
C GLY A 394 -8.03 -10.27 -29.39
N GLU A 395 -7.63 -10.87 -28.27
CA GLU A 395 -8.38 -10.83 -27.02
C GLU A 395 -7.94 -9.69 -26.12
N GLY A 396 -8.90 -9.06 -25.43
CA GLY A 396 -8.66 -8.04 -24.43
C GLY A 396 -8.02 -8.60 -23.17
N VAL A 397 -6.97 -7.92 -22.69
CA VAL A 397 -6.20 -8.29 -21.50
C VAL A 397 -5.97 -7.05 -20.65
N PHE A 398 -6.36 -7.14 -19.38
CA PHE A 398 -6.00 -6.16 -18.36
C PHE A 398 -4.60 -6.45 -17.83
N ILE A 399 -3.83 -5.38 -17.61
CA ILE A 399 -2.52 -5.42 -16.98
C ILE A 399 -2.74 -4.99 -15.53
N CYS A 400 -2.37 -5.84 -14.59
CA CYS A 400 -2.63 -5.61 -13.17
C CYS A 400 -1.33 -5.69 -12.36
N GLN A 401 -1.35 -5.09 -11.17
CA GLN A 401 -0.46 -5.42 -10.07
C GLN A 401 -1.28 -6.16 -9.02
N ASP A 402 -0.72 -7.27 -8.53
CA ASP A 402 -1.24 -8.05 -7.42
C ASP A 402 -0.15 -8.03 -6.35
N SER A 403 -0.50 -7.63 -5.13
CA SER A 403 0.44 -7.54 -4.02
C SER A 403 0.67 -8.87 -3.30
N ASP A 404 -0.05 -9.93 -3.68
CA ASP A 404 -0.10 -11.23 -3.00
C ASP A 404 0.45 -12.41 -3.83
N ASP A 405 1.01 -12.13 -5.00
CA ASP A 405 1.42 -13.18 -5.95
C ASP A 405 2.92 -13.49 -5.93
N ASP A 406 3.69 -12.84 -5.04
CA ASP A 406 5.16 -12.89 -4.93
C ASP A 406 5.91 -12.53 -6.24
N ILE A 407 5.24 -11.88 -7.19
CA ILE A 407 5.79 -11.54 -8.50
C ILE A 407 5.99 -10.02 -8.60
N ALA A 408 7.25 -9.59 -8.63
CA ALA A 408 7.62 -8.20 -8.83
C ALA A 408 7.50 -7.73 -10.29
N ALA A 409 6.39 -8.05 -10.96
CA ALA A 409 6.11 -7.72 -12.36
C ALA A 409 4.60 -7.61 -12.61
N PRO A 410 4.17 -6.88 -13.66
CA PRO A 410 2.77 -6.86 -14.04
C PRO A 410 2.26 -8.24 -14.42
N ILE A 411 1.04 -8.55 -14.00
CA ILE A 411 0.30 -9.74 -14.42
C ILE A 411 -0.74 -9.41 -15.49
N GLU A 412 -1.04 -10.40 -16.32
CA GLU A 412 -1.95 -10.27 -17.45
C GLU A 412 -3.21 -11.11 -17.20
N MET A 413 -4.37 -10.45 -17.10
CA MET A 413 -5.65 -11.09 -16.88
C MET A 413 -6.56 -10.90 -18.09
N SER A 414 -7.09 -11.99 -18.65
CA SER A 414 -8.08 -11.91 -19.72
C SER A 414 -9.32 -11.16 -19.26
N GLU A 415 -9.87 -10.27 -20.09
CA GLU A 415 -11.10 -9.57 -19.76
C GLU A 415 -12.28 -10.53 -19.52
N LYS A 416 -12.29 -11.69 -20.19
CA LYS A 416 -13.32 -12.73 -19.99
C LYS A 416 -13.25 -13.35 -18.59
N PHE A 417 -12.04 -13.40 -18.02
CA PHE A 417 -11.83 -13.91 -16.67
C PHE A 417 -12.12 -12.84 -15.63
N LEU A 418 -11.59 -11.63 -15.83
CA LEU A 418 -11.61 -10.60 -14.80
C LEU A 418 -12.97 -9.92 -14.68
N LEU A 419 -13.62 -9.50 -15.78
CA LEU A 419 -14.87 -8.72 -15.73
C LEU A 419 -15.99 -9.38 -14.89
N PRO A 420 -16.23 -10.71 -14.98
CA PRO A 420 -17.24 -11.36 -14.14
C PRO A 420 -16.87 -11.43 -12.65
N LYS A 421 -15.60 -11.22 -12.31
CA LYS A 421 -15.07 -11.32 -10.94
C LYS A 421 -14.95 -9.99 -10.23
N ILE A 422 -15.01 -8.86 -10.94
CA ILE A 422 -14.93 -7.54 -10.32
C ILE A 422 -16.20 -7.33 -9.48
N HIS A 423 -16.04 -7.29 -8.16
CA HIS A 423 -17.11 -6.99 -7.22
C HIS A 423 -17.35 -5.48 -7.13
N HIS A 424 -16.28 -4.71 -7.00
CA HIS A 424 -16.34 -3.25 -6.96
C HIS A 424 -15.08 -2.62 -7.58
N ALA A 425 -15.16 -1.34 -7.96
CA ALA A 425 -14.03 -0.56 -8.47
C ALA A 425 -14.09 0.89 -7.97
N GLY A 426 -12.93 1.43 -7.57
CA GLY A 426 -12.77 2.86 -7.32
C GLY A 426 -12.68 3.64 -8.64
N LEU A 427 -13.66 4.50 -8.93
CA LEU A 427 -13.74 5.27 -10.17
C LEU A 427 -13.81 6.78 -9.91
N PRO A 428 -13.31 7.62 -10.83
CA PRO A 428 -13.56 9.05 -10.79
C PRO A 428 -15.06 9.35 -10.87
N ASP A 429 -15.55 10.34 -10.13
CA ASP A 429 -16.97 10.73 -10.09
C ASP A 429 -17.57 10.97 -11.48
N GLU A 430 -16.78 11.60 -12.36
CA GLU A 430 -17.18 11.89 -13.74
C GLU A 430 -17.58 10.63 -14.52
N ILE A 431 -17.06 9.46 -14.14
CA ILE A 431 -17.38 8.16 -14.72
C ILE A 431 -18.45 7.46 -13.87
N ALA A 432 -18.27 7.41 -12.54
CA ALA A 432 -19.21 6.73 -11.64
C ALA A 432 -20.64 7.27 -11.72
N SER A 433 -20.80 8.58 -11.94
CA SER A 433 -22.09 9.25 -12.06
C SER A 433 -22.82 9.02 -13.39
N ARG A 434 -22.19 8.38 -14.39
CA ARG A 434 -22.72 8.36 -15.77
C ARG A 434 -23.98 7.53 -15.97
N ASP A 435 -24.28 6.60 -15.07
CA ASP A 435 -25.39 5.66 -15.29
C ASP A 435 -26.10 5.25 -13.97
N PHE A 436 -25.99 6.08 -12.91
CA PHE A 436 -26.57 5.80 -11.59
C PHE A 436 -27.31 7.01 -10.99
N LYS A 437 -28.24 6.77 -10.06
CA LYS A 437 -28.61 7.79 -9.07
C LYS A 437 -27.46 7.86 -8.07
N TYR A 438 -26.52 8.77 -8.29
CA TYR A 438 -25.37 8.97 -7.41
C TYR A 438 -25.80 9.09 -5.94
N GLU A 439 -25.23 8.25 -5.09
CA GLU A 439 -25.31 8.32 -3.64
C GLU A 439 -23.93 7.95 -3.08
N ASP A 440 -23.42 8.73 -2.12
CA ASP A 440 -22.08 8.50 -1.59
C ASP A 440 -22.01 7.11 -0.93
N SER A 441 -20.95 6.35 -1.24
CA SER A 441 -20.76 4.97 -0.78
C SER A 441 -20.86 4.81 0.75
N TRP A 442 -20.51 5.84 1.51
CA TRP A 442 -20.64 5.84 2.96
C TRP A 442 -22.07 5.88 3.47
N LYS A 443 -22.99 6.52 2.74
CA LYS A 443 -24.42 6.57 3.09
C LYS A 443 -25.01 5.17 2.95
N VAL A 444 -24.70 4.51 1.84
CA VAL A 444 -25.10 3.12 1.56
C VAL A 444 -24.53 2.17 2.62
N GLY A 445 -23.23 2.23 2.90
CA GLY A 445 -22.59 1.34 3.89
C GLY A 445 -23.13 1.54 5.32
N LEU A 446 -23.45 2.79 5.70
CA LEU A 446 -24.07 3.07 7.01
C LEU A 446 -25.47 2.47 7.11
N ASP A 447 -26.28 2.61 6.05
CA ASP A 447 -27.65 2.10 5.99
C ASP A 447 -27.69 0.57 6.00
N GLU A 448 -26.82 -0.08 5.23
CA GLU A 448 -26.65 -1.54 5.23
C GLU A 448 -26.30 -2.08 6.62
N PHE A 449 -25.29 -1.50 7.27
CA PHE A 449 -24.88 -1.92 8.61
C PHE A 449 -25.99 -1.71 9.65
N GLN A 450 -26.70 -0.58 9.59
CA GLN A 450 -27.84 -0.34 10.49
C GLN A 450 -28.98 -1.34 10.27
N ASN A 451 -29.21 -1.76 9.03
CA ASN A 451 -30.24 -2.75 8.70
C ASN A 451 -29.82 -4.16 9.14
N MET A 452 -28.54 -4.52 9.03
CA MET A 452 -28.00 -5.75 9.60
C MET A 452 -28.20 -5.80 11.12
N LYS A 453 -27.89 -4.71 11.84
CA LYS A 453 -28.10 -4.63 13.30
C LYS A 453 -29.57 -4.71 13.75
N LYS A 454 -30.52 -4.35 12.88
CA LYS A 454 -31.96 -4.50 13.17
C LYS A 454 -32.46 -5.93 12.93
N SER A 455 -31.70 -6.72 12.17
CA SER A 455 -32.07 -8.07 11.72
C SER A 455 -31.35 -9.17 12.52
N ALA A 456 -30.34 -8.82 13.31
CA ALA A 456 -29.69 -9.65 14.32
C ALA A 456 -30.32 -9.43 15.70
#